data_AF-A0A2U8TXI1-F1
#
_entry.id   AF-A0A2U8TXI1-F1
#
_cell.length_a   1.000
_cell.length_b   1.000
_cell.length_c   1.000
_cell.angle_alpha   90.00
_cell.angle_beta   90.00
_cell.angle_gamma   90.00
#
_symmetry.space_group_name_H-M   'P 1'
#
loop_
_entity.id
_entity.type
_entity.pdbx_description
1 polymer ?
#
loop_
_entity_poly.entity_id
_entity_poly.type
_entity_poly.pdbx_seq_one_letter_code
_entity_poly.pdbx_strand_id
1 'polypeptide(L)' 'MTKRLSFSLDLNANDLDALQTVLANPRAVAMAVAPNDPWEHARIVDVLCEMADSVAAAIKPDVDDECREAE' A
#
# COMPACT_ATOMS: atom_id res chain seq x y z
N MET A 1 7.41 18.46 8.15
CA MET A 1 7.02 18.72 6.75
C MET A 1 6.52 17.41 6.17
N THR A 2 5.37 17.40 5.52
CA THR A 2 4.80 16.20 4.88
C THR A 2 4.69 16.45 3.38
N LYS A 3 5.03 15.45 2.57
CA LYS A 3 4.86 15.49 1.12
C LYS A 3 3.89 14.39 0.72
N ARG A 4 2.87 14.74 -0.09
CA ARG A 4 2.00 13.75 -0.72
C ARG A 4 2.65 13.32 -2.04
N LEU A 5 2.74 12.01 -2.24
CA LEU A 5 3.24 11.42 -3.47
C LEU A 5 2.08 10.72 -4.19
N SER A 6 2.14 10.68 -5.51
CA SER A 6 1.18 9.95 -6.35
C SER A 6 2.00 9.12 -7.33
N PHE A 7 1.72 7.82 -7.41
CA PHE A 7 2.40 6.89 -8.29
C PHE A 7 1.38 6.19 -9.17
N SER A 8 1.73 5.98 -10.44
CA SER A 8 1.00 5.08 -11.34
C SER A 8 1.83 3.80 -11.44
N LEU A 9 1.28 2.67 -11.00
CA LEU A 9 1.93 1.37 -11.03
C LEU A 9 1.09 0.43 -11.90
N ASP A 10 1.65 0.01 -13.03
CA ASP A 10 1.07 -1.05 -13.84
C ASP A 10 1.59 -2.39 -13.33
N LEU A 11 0.77 -3.10 -12.56
CA LEU A 11 1.12 -4.39 -11.97
C LEU A 11 0.35 -5.50 -12.67
N ASN A 12 1.04 -6.57 -13.05
CA ASN A 12 0.34 -7.82 -13.38
C ASN A 12 -0.11 -8.52 -12.08
N ALA A 13 -0.87 -9.62 -12.21
CA ALA A 13 -1.40 -10.35 -11.06
C ALA A 13 -0.30 -10.85 -10.10
N ASN A 14 0.83 -11.35 -10.63
CA ASN A 14 1.93 -11.85 -9.79
C ASN A 14 2.62 -10.72 -9.03
N ASP A 15 2.80 -9.56 -9.67
CA ASP A 15 3.42 -8.39 -9.04
C ASP A 15 2.50 -7.79 -7.98
N LEU A 16 1.18 -7.81 -8.22
CA LEU A 16 0.17 -7.40 -7.26
C LEU A 16 0.16 -8.31 -6.02
N ASP A 17 0.19 -9.63 -6.21
CA ASP A 17 0.26 -10.62 -5.13
C ASP A 17 1.56 -10.47 -4.33
N ALA A 18 2.68 -10.24 -5.01
CA ALA A 18 3.96 -9.98 -4.37
C ALA A 18 3.91 -8.72 -3.51
N LEU A 19 3.33 -7.63 -4.03
CA LEU A 19 3.15 -6.38 -3.29
C LEU A 19 2.24 -6.58 -2.07
N GLN A 20 1.11 -7.27 -2.23
CA GLN A 20 0.22 -7.59 -1.11
C GLN A 20 0.93 -8.42 -0.04
N THR A 21 1.77 -9.38 -0.44
CA THR A 21 2.55 -10.21 0.49
C THR A 21 3.53 -9.37 1.32
N VAL A 22 4.23 -8.42 0.69
CA VAL A 22 5.13 -7.48 1.39
C VAL A 22 4.35 -6.63 2.38
N LEU A 23 3.18 -6.11 1.97
CA LEU A 23 2.35 -5.22 2.77
C LEU A 23 1.55 -5.94 3.86
N ALA A 24 1.39 -7.26 3.79
CA ALA A 24 0.68 -8.05 4.79
C ALA A 24 1.40 -8.12 6.15
N ASN A 25 2.72 -7.92 6.19
CA ASN A 25 3.47 -7.86 7.44
C ASN A 25 4.54 -6.74 7.44
N PRO A 26 4.12 -5.48 7.62
CA PRO A 26 5.01 -4.32 7.64
C PRO A 26 6.14 -4.41 8.68
N ARG A 27 5.87 -5.02 9.83
CA ARG A 27 6.85 -5.19 10.92
C ARG A 27 7.98 -6.13 10.51
N ALA A 28 7.67 -7.22 9.80
CA ALA A 28 8.71 -8.14 9.33
C ALA A 28 9.64 -7.44 8.33
N VAL A 29 9.09 -6.62 7.43
CA VAL A 29 9.87 -5.82 6.48
C VAL A 29 10.74 -4.81 7.21
N ALA A 30 10.17 -4.06 8.16
CA ALA A 30 10.91 -3.06 8.92
C ALA A 30 12.01 -3.68 9.81
N MET A 31 11.77 -4.85 10.41
CA MET A 31 12.80 -5.60 11.12
C MET A 31 13.95 -6.05 10.22
N ALA A 32 13.67 -6.36 8.95
CA ALA A 32 14.70 -6.74 7.99
C ALA A 32 15.54 -5.53 7.54
N VAL A 33 14.93 -4.35 7.43
CA VAL A 33 15.59 -3.13 6.92
C VAL A 33 16.33 -2.37 8.02
N ALA A 34 15.72 -2.19 9.19
CA ALA A 34 16.24 -1.39 10.29
C ALA A 34 16.17 -2.14 11.64
N PRO A 35 16.88 -3.29 11.79
CA PRO A 35 16.76 -4.14 12.97
C PRO A 35 17.20 -3.48 14.28
N ASN A 36 18.11 -2.51 14.21
CA ASN A 36 18.76 -1.90 15.37
C ASN A 36 18.36 -0.43 15.60
N ASP A 37 17.53 0.15 14.73
CA ASP A 37 17.04 1.52 14.88
C ASP A 37 15.52 1.48 15.10
N PRO A 38 15.05 1.60 16.36
CA PRO A 38 13.63 1.54 16.67
C PRO A 38 12.84 2.73 16.08
N TRP A 39 13.49 3.87 15.81
CA TRP A 39 12.84 5.02 15.22
C TRP A 39 12.68 4.86 13.72
N GLU A 40 13.69 4.33 13.04
CA GLU A 40 13.58 3.98 11.63
C GLU A 40 12.62 2.81 11.40
N HIS A 41 12.64 1.79 12.26
CA HIS A 41 11.65 0.71 12.27
C HIS A 41 10.22 1.28 12.34
N ALA A 42 9.92 2.13 13.32
CA ALA A 42 8.59 2.74 13.45
C ALA A 42 8.18 3.51 12.19
N ARG A 43 9.08 4.31 11.62
CA ARG A 43 8.83 5.06 10.37
C ARG A 43 8.53 4.15 9.19
N ILE A 44 9.27 3.06 9.03
CA ILE A 44 9.05 2.11 7.93
C ILE A 44 7.69 1.43 8.09
N VAL A 45 7.33 1.01 9.31
CA VAL A 45 6.00 0.42 9.58
C VAL A 45 4.89 1.37 9.20
N ASP A 46 4.98 2.64 9.62
CA ASP A 46 3.96 3.65 9.33
C ASP A 46 3.79 3.86 7.82
N VAL A 47 4.89 3.98 7.07
CA VAL A 47 4.86 4.14 5.60
C VAL A 47 4.23 2.92 4.94
N LEU A 48 4.61 1.71 5.34
CA LEU A 48 4.08 0.48 4.75
C LEU A 48 2.60 0.27 5.08
N CYS A 49 2.13 0.68 6.27
CA CYS A 49 0.70 0.69 6.60
C CYS A 49 -0.07 1.67 5.69
N GLU A 50 0.43 2.89 5.50
CA GLU A 50 -0.21 3.87 4.59
C GLU A 50 -0.26 3.38 3.14
N MET A 51 0.79 2.70 2.68
CA MET A 51 0.81 2.04 1.37
C MET A 51 -0.21 0.90 1.29
N ALA A 52 -0.32 0.06 2.33
CA ALA A 52 -1.29 -1.03 2.39
C ALA A 52 -2.74 -0.51 2.26
N ASP A 53 -3.07 0.56 2.98
CA ASP A 53 -4.38 1.19 2.91
C ASP A 53 -4.66 1.77 1.51
N SER A 54 -3.68 2.44 0.92
CA SER A 54 -3.79 3.02 -0.43
C SER A 54 -3.97 1.94 -1.50
N VAL A 55 -3.23 0.84 -1.41
CA VAL A 55 -3.33 -0.30 -2.32
C VAL A 55 -4.67 -1.01 -2.15
N ALA A 56 -5.13 -1.22 -0.91
CA ALA A 56 -6.43 -1.81 -0.65
C ALA A 56 -7.59 -0.95 -1.18
N ALA A 57 -7.47 0.38 -1.11
CA ALA A 57 -8.43 1.30 -1.70
C ALA A 57 -8.45 1.22 -3.24
N ALA A 58 -7.29 1.06 -3.88
CA ALA A 58 -7.18 0.97 -5.33
C ALA A 58 -7.66 -0.37 -5.93
N ILE A 59 -7.61 -1.47 -5.16
CA ILE A 59 -8.01 -2.82 -5.62
C ILE A 59 -9.50 -3.08 -5.38
N LYS A 60 -10.13 -2.35 -4.43
CA LYS A 60 -11.58 -2.45 -4.28
C LYS A 60 -12.25 -2.02 -5.59
N PRO A 61 -13.14 -2.85 -6.17
CA PRO A 61 -13.89 -2.43 -7.34
C PRO A 61 -14.70 -1.17 -6.98
N ASP A 62 -14.68 -0.17 -7.86
CA ASP A 62 -15.64 0.93 -7.82
C ASP A 62 -17.05 0.33 -8.00
N VAL A 63 -17.75 0.08 -6.89
CA VAL A 63 -19.16 -0.34 -6.91
C VAL A 63 -20.08 0.86 -7.19
N ASP A 64 -19.53 2.04 -7.47
CA ASP A 64 -20.29 3.27 -7.66
C ASP A 64 -20.38 3.77 -9.13
N ASP A 65 -19.83 3.04 -10.12
CA ASP A 65 -19.91 3.42 -11.55
C ASP A 65 -21.02 2.69 -12.35
N GLU A 66 -22.01 2.12 -11.66
CA GLU A 66 -23.26 1.62 -12.28
C GLU A 66 -24.47 2.44 -11.82
N CYS A 67 -24.49 3.75 -12.12
CA CYS A 67 -25.72 4.57 -12.06
C CYS A 67 -25.59 5.85 -12.92
N ARG A 68 -25.20 5.74 -14.20
CA ARG A 68 -25.37 6.88 -15.13
C ARG A 68 -25.59 6.49 -16.59
N GLU A 69 -26.55 5.61 -16.85
CA GLU A 69 -27.21 5.50 -18.16
C GLU A 69 -28.69 5.17 -17.91
N ALA A 70 -29.49 6.20 -17.62
CA ALA A 70 -30.93 6.26 -17.93
C ALA A 70 -31.53 7.58 -17.39
N GLU A 71 -31.53 8.62 -18.21
CA GLU A 71 -32.71 9.48 -18.49
C GLU A 71 -32.47 10.35 -19.73
#